data_AF-A0A9D4GVX2-F1
#
_entry.id   AF-A0A9D4GVX2-F1
#
_cell.length_a   1.000
_cell.length_b   1.000
_cell.length_c   1.000
_cell.angle_alpha   90.00
_cell.angle_beta   90.00
_cell.angle_gamma   90.00
#
_symmetry.space_group_name_H-M   'P 1'
#
loop_
_entity.id
_entity.type
_entity.pdbx_description
1 polymer ?
#
loop_
_entity_poly.entity_id
_entity_poly.type
_entity_poly.pdbx_seq_one_letter_code
_entity_poly.pdbx_strand_id
1 'polypeptide(L)'
;MSWLGYGPECRQKRRACYSEYARLWSAYFESLGLFNCIFTGSKSEGLSCYMENDTDMLSVVSNVVCLEDCLHIKDIPDDTVAFLMDTKYTYPGYYRLFLVRRNDILWDIEEALCDDGRGNVLLSSDLFADIIPGVERSGPSTPLVFLQMHHDRVLALRCHSTVLLKKWAERSRHWPPFEVVNKVISFGACLSPVGFKESPHRHLEWRICFNSGETEIMNSLSDTQLKIYVMLKMIVKDVLRPQHKEVTSYTLKNIILWQAESYPQTLFSERNFFYWLREGLGKLKIAIATKHMKYYMIPERNLMEGCRLRPNQQSKWISVITEMMNEGPRIILRLEKIRKAVIAYPEPLMWYSKMRTELEMLMLEGMVRQHLFLGENDFVSNENDMSVIEHLMLTLSRMCVLSDNIIGELLARALEIVQTIAFNLNVSSLDACMILQILYRMLS
;
A
#
# COMPACT_ATOMS: atom_id res chain seq x y z
N MET A 1 -17.51 16.98 0.34
CA MET A 1 -16.73 15.82 0.85
C MET A 1 -15.22 15.98 0.63
N SER A 2 -14.72 17.22 0.54
CA SER A 2 -13.29 17.52 0.32
C SER A 2 -12.38 17.05 1.45
N TRP A 3 -12.93 16.85 2.65
CA TRP A 3 -12.22 16.35 3.83
C TRP A 3 -12.02 14.81 3.83
N LEU A 4 -12.66 14.06 2.92
CA LEU A 4 -12.50 12.62 2.79
C LEU A 4 -11.32 12.29 1.86
N GLY A 5 -10.10 12.34 2.41
CA GLY A 5 -8.87 12.08 1.66
C GLY A 5 -8.46 13.25 0.76
N TYR A 6 -7.51 12.99 -0.15
CA TYR A 6 -6.95 14.04 -1.01
C TYR A 6 -7.81 14.30 -2.24
N GLY A 7 -7.81 15.54 -2.75
CA GLY A 7 -8.40 15.86 -4.05
C GLY A 7 -7.61 15.27 -5.23
N PRO A 8 -8.20 15.22 -6.46
CA PRO A 8 -7.58 14.56 -7.62
C PRO A 8 -6.16 15.05 -7.95
N GLU A 9 -5.95 16.37 -7.97
CA GLU A 9 -4.63 16.96 -8.30
C GLU A 9 -3.56 16.55 -7.28
N CYS A 10 -3.87 16.64 -5.98
CA CYS A 10 -2.96 16.22 -4.93
C CYS A 10 -2.63 14.72 -5.04
N ARG A 11 -3.63 13.87 -5.27
CA ARG A 11 -3.38 12.42 -5.46
C ARG A 11 -2.41 12.17 -6.62
N GLN A 12 -2.58 12.89 -7.73
CA GLN A 12 -1.69 12.75 -8.87
C GLN A 12 -0.25 13.16 -8.52
N LYS A 13 -0.06 14.30 -7.85
CA LYS A 13 1.27 14.75 -7.39
C LYS A 13 1.90 13.75 -6.43
N ARG A 14 1.15 13.25 -5.44
CA ARG A 14 1.62 12.21 -4.50
C ARG A 14 2.08 10.95 -5.22
N ARG A 15 1.27 10.44 -6.16
CA ARG A 15 1.60 9.26 -6.97
C ARG A 15 2.89 9.46 -7.75
N ALA A 16 3.08 10.65 -8.33
CA ALA A 16 4.31 10.99 -9.04
C ALA A 16 5.53 11.00 -8.09
N CYS A 17 5.42 11.63 -6.91
CA CYS A 17 6.50 11.61 -5.92
C CYS A 17 6.86 10.20 -5.46
N TYR A 18 5.88 9.35 -5.13
CA TYR A 18 6.14 7.97 -4.74
C TYR A 18 6.72 7.12 -5.88
N SER A 19 6.33 7.39 -7.12
CA SER A 19 6.90 6.72 -8.29
C SER A 19 8.37 7.11 -8.50
N GLU A 20 8.69 8.39 -8.34
CA GLU A 20 10.07 8.88 -8.42
C GLU A 20 10.91 8.36 -7.26
N TYR A 21 10.35 8.33 -6.05
CA TYR A 21 11.00 7.72 -4.90
C TYR A 21 11.27 6.22 -5.12
N ALA A 22 10.32 5.48 -5.71
CA ALA A 22 10.52 4.08 -6.11
C ALA A 22 11.67 3.93 -7.11
N ARG A 23 11.75 4.82 -8.11
CA ARG A 23 12.80 4.83 -9.13
C ARG A 23 14.17 5.04 -8.51
N LEU A 24 14.28 6.00 -7.59
CA LEU A 24 15.52 6.33 -6.89
C LEU A 24 15.99 5.19 -5.98
N TRP A 25 15.08 4.56 -5.25
CA TRP A 25 15.36 3.36 -4.47
C TRP A 25 15.80 2.20 -5.35
N SER A 26 15.06 1.93 -6.43
CA SER A 26 15.41 0.86 -7.36
C SER A 26 16.80 1.08 -7.94
N ALA A 27 17.14 2.30 -8.38
CA ALA A 27 18.47 2.60 -8.88
C ALA A 27 19.58 2.35 -7.84
N TYR A 28 19.34 2.74 -6.58
CA TYR A 28 20.29 2.48 -5.49
C TYR A 28 20.48 0.98 -5.24
N PHE A 29 19.41 0.19 -5.11
CA PHE A 29 19.52 -1.24 -4.84
C PHE A 29 19.94 -2.07 -6.07
N GLU A 30 19.59 -1.63 -7.28
CA GLU A 30 20.08 -2.21 -8.54
C GLU A 30 21.58 -1.97 -8.71
N SER A 31 22.11 -0.82 -8.28
CA SER A 31 23.57 -0.58 -8.27
C SER A 31 24.34 -1.58 -7.39
N LEU A 32 23.65 -2.15 -6.39
CA LEU A 32 24.15 -3.20 -5.51
C LEU A 32 23.81 -4.62 -6.03
N GLY A 33 23.07 -4.72 -7.14
CA GLY A 33 22.63 -5.98 -7.73
C GLY A 33 21.54 -6.72 -6.95
N LEU A 34 20.85 -6.06 -6.00
CA LEU A 34 20.03 -6.74 -5.00
C LEU A 34 18.53 -6.79 -5.36
N PHE A 35 17.88 -5.62 -5.49
CA PHE A 35 16.42 -5.54 -5.58
C PHE A 35 15.94 -4.39 -6.47
N ASN A 36 14.78 -4.59 -7.09
CA ASN A 36 13.94 -3.51 -7.63
C ASN A 36 12.81 -3.20 -6.62
N CYS A 37 12.49 -1.91 -6.41
CA CYS A 37 11.59 -1.46 -5.36
C CYS A 37 10.28 -0.91 -5.93
N ILE A 38 9.15 -1.39 -5.40
CA ILE A 38 7.81 -0.91 -5.76
C ILE A 38 7.11 -0.43 -4.50
N PHE A 39 6.77 0.86 -4.44
CA PHE A 39 5.91 1.40 -3.38
C PHE A 39 4.45 1.15 -3.72
N THR A 40 3.70 0.61 -2.75
CA THR A 40 2.28 0.27 -2.90
C THR A 40 1.50 0.71 -1.66
N GLY A 41 0.23 0.33 -1.55
CA GLY A 41 -0.58 0.62 -0.38
C GLY A 41 -1.13 2.03 -0.30
N SER A 42 -1.67 2.37 0.89
CA SER A 42 -2.58 3.52 1.01
C SER A 42 -1.93 4.87 0.70
N LYS A 43 -0.66 5.03 1.10
CA LYS A 43 0.13 6.27 0.88
C LYS A 43 0.39 6.53 -0.60
N SER A 44 0.94 5.54 -1.31
CA SER A 44 1.27 5.65 -2.73
C SER A 44 0.04 5.70 -3.63
N GLU A 45 -1.05 5.03 -3.25
CA GLU A 45 -2.36 5.13 -3.94
C GLU A 45 -3.04 6.50 -3.75
N GLY A 46 -2.58 7.27 -2.76
CA GLY A 46 -3.08 8.61 -2.43
C GLY A 46 -4.48 8.58 -1.79
N LEU A 47 -4.74 7.63 -0.89
CA LEU A 47 -6.10 7.40 -0.39
C LEU A 47 -6.51 8.38 0.70
N SER A 48 -5.80 8.38 1.83
CA SER A 48 -6.15 9.18 3.00
C SER A 48 -5.13 8.98 4.11
N CYS A 49 -4.55 10.10 4.50
CA CYS A 49 -3.70 10.30 5.65
C CYS A 49 -4.30 9.93 7.03
N TYR A 50 -5.61 9.66 7.15
CA TYR A 50 -6.22 9.13 8.40
C TYR A 50 -5.87 7.67 8.70
N MET A 51 -5.26 6.96 7.75
CA MET A 51 -5.00 5.52 7.79
C MET A 51 -3.63 5.11 7.25
N GLU A 52 -2.70 6.05 7.18
CA GLU A 52 -1.39 5.90 6.55
C GLU A 52 -0.31 5.96 7.64
N ASN A 53 -0.19 4.89 8.43
CA ASN A 53 0.80 4.83 9.52
C ASN A 53 2.18 4.38 9.02
N ASP A 54 2.20 3.63 7.93
CA ASP A 54 3.28 2.87 7.35
C ASP A 54 3.34 3.10 5.84
N THR A 55 4.50 2.83 5.24
CA THR A 55 4.67 2.83 3.78
C THR A 55 4.91 1.40 3.33
N ASP A 56 3.99 0.82 2.57
CA ASP A 56 4.16 -0.54 2.03
C ASP A 56 5.17 -0.53 0.88
N MET A 57 6.16 -1.42 0.96
CA MET A 57 7.21 -1.57 -0.04
C MET A 57 7.37 -3.02 -0.47
N LEU A 58 7.40 -3.28 -1.78
CA LEU A 58 7.73 -4.58 -2.35
C LEU A 58 9.17 -4.52 -2.90
N SER A 59 10.04 -5.38 -2.40
CA SER A 59 11.42 -5.55 -2.91
C SER A 59 11.49 -6.82 -3.75
N VAL A 60 11.57 -6.63 -5.06
CA VAL A 60 11.63 -7.72 -6.04
C VAL A 60 13.09 -8.09 -6.27
N VAL A 61 13.47 -9.33 -5.97
CA VAL A 61 14.85 -9.82 -6.12
C VAL A 61 15.27 -9.79 -7.58
N SER A 62 16.45 -9.23 -7.84
CA SER A 62 17.06 -9.21 -9.17
C SER A 62 17.61 -10.59 -9.56
N ASN A 63 17.72 -10.87 -10.86
CA ASN A 63 18.30 -12.11 -11.40
C ASN A 63 17.61 -13.42 -10.94
N VAL A 64 16.35 -13.33 -10.50
CA VAL A 64 15.49 -14.49 -10.20
C VAL A 64 14.16 -14.33 -10.92
N VAL A 65 13.71 -15.41 -11.56
CA VAL A 65 12.43 -15.42 -12.27
C VAL A 65 11.66 -16.72 -12.04
N CYS A 66 10.35 -16.59 -11.92
CA CYS A 66 9.42 -17.70 -11.79
C CYS A 66 8.55 -17.82 -13.06
N LEU A 67 8.45 -19.03 -13.60
CA LEU A 67 7.82 -19.32 -14.88
C LEU A 67 6.64 -20.29 -14.73
N GLU A 68 5.60 -20.10 -15.54
CA GLU A 68 4.47 -21.05 -15.64
C GLU A 68 4.84 -22.35 -16.37
N ASP A 69 5.76 -22.27 -17.33
CA ASP A 69 6.25 -23.42 -18.10
C ASP A 69 7.74 -23.32 -18.43
N CYS A 70 8.31 -24.42 -18.91
CA CYS A 70 9.71 -24.51 -19.29
C CYS A 70 10.03 -23.95 -20.68
N LEU A 71 9.02 -23.57 -21.48
CA LEU A 71 9.23 -23.14 -22.88
C LEU A 71 10.02 -21.84 -22.93
N HIS A 72 9.78 -20.95 -21.97
CA HIS A 72 10.38 -19.62 -21.89
C HIS A 72 11.74 -19.58 -21.19
N ILE A 73 12.26 -20.71 -20.71
CA ILE A 73 13.57 -20.77 -20.05
C ILE A 73 14.69 -20.28 -20.98
N LYS A 74 14.58 -20.52 -22.29
CA LYS A 74 15.57 -20.10 -23.29
C LYS A 74 15.59 -18.60 -23.56
N ASP A 75 14.51 -17.90 -23.24
CA ASP A 75 14.35 -16.46 -23.48
C ASP A 75 14.96 -15.62 -22.35
N ILE A 76 15.47 -16.27 -21.30
CA ILE A 76 15.94 -15.65 -20.07
C ILE A 76 17.47 -15.71 -20.03
N PRO A 77 18.14 -14.61 -19.60
CA PRO A 77 19.59 -14.57 -19.48
C PRO A 77 20.18 -15.77 -18.73
N ASP A 78 21.34 -16.25 -19.19
CA ASP A 78 21.98 -17.45 -18.64
C ASP A 78 22.38 -17.30 -17.16
N ASP A 79 22.61 -16.06 -16.72
CA ASP A 79 22.96 -15.70 -15.35
C ASP A 79 21.75 -15.58 -14.40
N THR A 80 20.53 -15.82 -14.88
CA THR A 80 19.31 -15.73 -14.07
C THR A 80 18.94 -17.07 -13.45
N VAL A 81 18.66 -17.09 -12.14
CA VAL A 81 18.08 -18.25 -11.45
C VAL A 81 16.62 -18.40 -11.85
N ALA A 82 16.21 -19.60 -12.25
CA ALA A 82 14.84 -19.83 -12.72
C ALA A 82 14.14 -20.91 -11.89
N PHE A 83 12.89 -20.62 -11.54
CA PHE A 83 11.97 -21.54 -10.88
C PHE A 83 10.73 -21.81 -11.73
N LEU A 84 10.27 -23.05 -11.75
CA LEU A 84 9.00 -23.44 -12.33
C LEU A 84 7.89 -23.37 -11.26
N MET A 85 6.77 -22.77 -11.63
CA MET A 85 5.60 -22.61 -10.78
C MET A 85 4.69 -23.84 -10.89
N ASP A 86 4.40 -24.46 -9.75
CA ASP A 86 3.51 -25.60 -9.66
C ASP A 86 2.25 -25.25 -8.85
N THR A 87 1.09 -25.60 -9.40
CA THR A 87 -0.23 -25.42 -8.76
C THR A 87 -0.75 -26.70 -8.13
N LYS A 88 -0.03 -27.81 -8.27
CA LYS A 88 -0.49 -29.10 -7.77
C LYS A 88 -0.56 -29.06 -6.25
N TYR A 89 -1.74 -29.32 -5.71
CA TYR A 89 -2.05 -29.32 -4.28
C TYR A 89 -1.94 -27.95 -3.58
N THR A 90 -2.00 -26.85 -4.33
CA THR A 90 -2.03 -25.50 -3.75
C THR A 90 -3.43 -24.88 -3.84
N TYR A 91 -3.70 -23.91 -2.97
CA TYR A 91 -4.93 -23.11 -3.04
C TYR A 91 -4.87 -22.12 -4.22
N PRO A 92 -5.99 -21.71 -4.84
CA PRO A 92 -5.98 -20.75 -5.95
C PRO A 92 -5.18 -19.47 -5.63
N GLY A 93 -4.22 -19.14 -6.50
CA GLY A 93 -3.29 -18.02 -6.34
C GLY A 93 -2.07 -18.32 -5.45
N TYR A 94 -1.84 -19.58 -5.10
CA TYR A 94 -0.65 -20.06 -4.43
C TYR A 94 0.09 -21.09 -5.29
N TYR A 95 1.41 -21.13 -5.16
CA TYR A 95 2.30 -21.93 -6.00
C TYR A 95 3.43 -22.53 -5.17
N ARG A 96 3.93 -23.69 -5.59
CA ARG A 96 5.24 -24.19 -5.17
C ARG A 96 6.25 -23.86 -6.26
N LEU A 97 7.51 -23.63 -5.87
CA LEU A 97 8.55 -23.21 -6.79
C LEU A 97 9.63 -24.27 -6.87
N PHE A 98 9.80 -24.86 -8.05
CA PHE A 98 10.79 -25.91 -8.33
C PHE A 98 11.98 -25.31 -9.08
N LEU A 99 13.19 -25.54 -8.58
CA LEU A 99 14.41 -25.04 -9.21
C LEU A 99 14.63 -25.74 -10.56
N VAL A 100 14.78 -24.96 -11.64
CA VAL A 100 15.04 -25.48 -12.99
C VAL A 100 16.34 -24.98 -13.60
N ARG A 101 16.86 -23.83 -13.14
CA ARG A 101 18.19 -23.32 -13.47
C ARG A 101 18.83 -22.75 -12.21
N ARG A 102 19.98 -23.28 -11.85
CA ARG A 102 20.82 -22.81 -10.74
C ARG A 102 21.90 -21.89 -11.26
N ASN A 103 22.27 -20.88 -10.48
CA ASN A 103 23.44 -20.05 -10.72
C ASN A 103 24.10 -19.66 -9.39
N ASP A 104 25.42 -19.62 -9.35
CA ASP A 104 26.24 -19.42 -8.14
C ASP A 104 26.25 -17.98 -7.63
N ILE A 105 25.56 -17.05 -8.32
CA ILE A 105 25.59 -15.60 -8.02
C ILE A 105 24.76 -15.24 -6.76
N LEU A 106 23.82 -16.08 -6.32
CA LEU A 106 22.89 -15.77 -5.23
C LEU A 106 23.08 -16.69 -4.01
N TRP A 107 24.13 -16.42 -3.23
CA TRP A 107 24.40 -17.11 -1.96
C TRP A 107 23.22 -17.02 -0.97
N ASP A 108 22.43 -15.95 -1.02
CA ASP A 108 21.31 -15.72 -0.10
C ASP A 108 20.11 -16.68 -0.29
N ILE A 109 19.84 -17.16 -1.52
CA ILE A 109 18.65 -17.99 -1.80
C ILE A 109 18.92 -19.47 -1.56
N GLU A 110 20.18 -19.89 -1.67
CA GLU A 110 20.61 -21.28 -1.51
C GLU A 110 20.20 -21.87 -0.16
N GLU A 111 20.25 -21.08 0.92
CA GLU A 111 19.83 -21.50 2.25
C GLU A 111 18.32 -21.78 2.36
N ALA A 112 17.52 -21.22 1.45
CA ALA A 112 16.07 -21.42 1.40
C ALA A 112 15.66 -22.60 0.50
N LEU A 113 16.61 -23.28 -0.16
CA LEU A 113 16.32 -24.44 -1.00
C LEU A 113 16.12 -25.71 -0.16
N CYS A 114 15.17 -26.56 -0.56
CA CYS A 114 14.83 -27.81 0.13
C CYS A 114 14.62 -28.94 -0.88
N ASP A 115 15.08 -30.15 -0.57
CA ASP A 115 14.81 -31.36 -1.36
C ASP A 115 13.44 -31.97 -0.97
N ASP A 116 12.63 -32.40 -1.95
CA ASP A 116 11.34 -33.06 -1.69
C ASP A 116 11.43 -34.55 -1.36
N GLY A 117 12.64 -35.09 -1.23
CA GLY A 117 12.94 -36.51 -1.06
C GLY A 117 12.78 -37.33 -2.34
N ARG A 118 12.49 -36.68 -3.48
CA ARG A 118 12.32 -37.32 -4.80
C ARG A 118 13.32 -36.79 -5.82
N GLY A 119 14.31 -36.02 -5.37
CA GLY A 119 15.34 -35.42 -6.22
C GLY A 119 14.92 -34.11 -6.88
N ASN A 120 13.78 -33.53 -6.49
CA ASN A 120 13.43 -32.17 -6.90
C ASN A 120 13.83 -31.19 -5.80
N VAL A 121 14.32 -30.02 -6.21
CA VAL A 121 14.66 -28.92 -5.31
C VAL A 121 13.57 -27.86 -5.36
N LEU A 122 13.05 -27.47 -4.20
CA LEU A 122 12.05 -26.43 -4.04
C LEU A 122 12.60 -25.22 -3.29
N LEU A 123 11.98 -24.07 -3.48
CA LEU A 123 12.24 -22.89 -2.69
C LEU A 123 11.21 -22.74 -1.55
N SER A 124 11.68 -22.81 -0.31
CA SER A 124 10.87 -22.61 0.88
C SER A 124 10.53 -21.13 1.07
N SER A 125 9.25 -20.80 1.14
CA SER A 125 8.80 -19.44 1.38
C SER A 125 9.13 -18.98 2.80
N ASP A 126 9.03 -19.89 3.79
CA ASP A 126 9.28 -19.52 5.19
C ASP A 126 10.76 -19.22 5.41
N LEU A 127 11.66 -20.07 4.89
CA LEU A 127 13.11 -19.83 4.96
C LEU A 127 13.50 -18.58 4.16
N PHE A 128 12.95 -18.42 2.95
CA PHE A 128 13.25 -17.26 2.13
C PHE A 128 12.86 -15.95 2.80
N ALA A 129 11.70 -15.92 3.47
CA ALA A 129 11.27 -14.72 4.17
C ALA A 129 12.13 -14.39 5.39
N ASP A 130 12.85 -15.38 5.95
CA ASP A 130 13.81 -15.23 7.06
C ASP A 130 15.25 -14.97 6.60
N ILE A 131 15.51 -14.83 5.28
CA ILE A 131 16.85 -14.53 4.73
C ILE A 131 17.44 -13.23 5.30
N ILE A 132 16.61 -12.29 5.77
CA ILE A 132 17.08 -11.09 6.46
C ILE A 132 17.17 -11.40 7.97
N PRO A 133 18.35 -11.69 8.52
CA PRO A 133 18.48 -12.15 9.89
C PRO A 133 18.13 -11.03 10.89
N GLY A 134 17.56 -11.44 12.03
CA GLY A 134 17.42 -10.57 13.21
C GLY A 134 16.23 -9.61 13.20
N VAL A 135 15.29 -9.73 12.25
CA VAL A 135 14.10 -8.88 12.19
C VAL A 135 12.81 -9.69 12.35
N GLU A 136 11.99 -9.34 13.34
CA GLU A 136 10.69 -9.99 13.57
C GLU A 136 9.66 -9.59 12.49
N ARG A 137 9.02 -10.58 11.88
CA ARG A 137 8.10 -10.41 10.75
C ARG A 137 6.64 -10.30 11.19
N SER A 138 5.84 -9.58 10.40
CA SER A 138 4.38 -9.52 10.52
C SER A 138 3.72 -10.11 9.26
N GLY A 139 3.58 -11.43 9.23
CA GLY A 139 3.18 -12.14 8.01
C GLY A 139 4.31 -12.10 6.97
N PRO A 140 4.07 -11.65 5.72
CA PRO A 140 5.14 -11.56 4.71
C PRO A 140 6.00 -10.30 4.84
N SER A 141 5.65 -9.35 5.71
CA SER A 141 6.37 -8.08 5.85
C SER A 141 7.40 -8.11 6.96
N THR A 142 8.50 -7.42 6.70
CA THR A 142 9.60 -7.16 7.61
C THR A 142 9.72 -5.64 7.75
N PRO A 143 9.72 -5.09 8.98
CA PRO A 143 9.89 -3.66 9.17
C PRO A 143 11.27 -3.21 8.67
N LEU A 144 11.31 -2.11 7.95
CA LEU A 144 12.52 -1.43 7.53
C LEU A 144 12.41 0.03 7.95
N VAL A 145 13.36 0.51 8.74
CA VAL A 145 13.48 1.93 9.08
C VAL A 145 14.60 2.52 8.24
N PHE A 146 14.27 3.51 7.42
CA PHE A 146 15.24 4.26 6.63
C PHE A 146 14.87 5.74 6.67
N LEU A 147 15.84 6.63 6.93
CA LEU A 147 15.59 8.07 7.14
C LEU A 147 14.43 8.32 8.14
N GLN A 148 14.41 7.55 9.24
CA GLN A 148 13.35 7.53 10.27
C GLN A 148 11.92 7.24 9.77
N MET A 149 11.77 6.74 8.54
CA MET A 149 10.48 6.30 8.00
C MET A 149 10.30 4.81 8.17
N HIS A 150 9.12 4.43 8.67
CA HIS A 150 8.73 3.03 8.78
C HIS A 150 8.17 2.52 7.45
N HIS A 151 8.85 1.55 6.90
CA HIS A 151 8.44 0.80 5.73
C HIS A 151 8.08 -0.64 6.12
N ASP A 152 6.93 -1.09 5.66
CA ASP A 152 6.55 -2.50 5.72
C ASP A 152 7.05 -3.15 4.43
N ARG A 153 8.26 -3.73 4.49
CA ARG A 153 8.93 -4.32 3.32
C ARG A 153 8.52 -5.78 3.15
N VAL A 154 8.09 -6.15 1.96
CA VAL A 154 7.84 -7.54 1.56
C VAL A 154 8.84 -7.91 0.47
N LEU A 155 9.63 -8.97 0.68
CA LEU A 155 10.45 -9.54 -0.39
C LEU A 155 9.55 -10.27 -1.40
N ALA A 156 9.92 -10.27 -2.67
CA ALA A 156 9.18 -10.96 -3.71
C ALA A 156 10.06 -11.41 -4.87
N LEU A 157 9.55 -12.38 -5.63
CA LEU A 157 10.17 -12.86 -6.87
C LEU A 157 9.34 -12.44 -8.08
N ARG A 158 10.00 -12.05 -9.17
CA ARG A 158 9.32 -11.73 -10.43
C ARG A 158 8.74 -13.01 -11.03
N CYS A 159 7.52 -12.91 -11.56
CA CYS A 159 6.80 -14.04 -12.13
C CYS A 159 6.21 -13.68 -13.50
N HIS A 160 6.38 -14.59 -14.47
CA HIS A 160 5.67 -14.54 -15.75
C HIS A 160 4.36 -15.32 -15.65
N SER A 161 3.29 -14.65 -15.18
CA SER A 161 1.95 -15.27 -15.11
C SER A 161 1.05 -14.83 -16.27
N THR A 162 1.32 -15.37 -17.46
CA THR A 162 0.60 -15.01 -18.68
C THR A 162 -0.84 -15.51 -18.67
N VAL A 163 -1.07 -16.72 -18.15
CA VAL A 163 -2.39 -17.37 -18.18
C VAL A 163 -3.38 -16.63 -17.30
N LEU A 164 -3.00 -16.30 -16.06
CA LEU A 164 -3.88 -15.57 -15.14
C LEU A 164 -4.19 -14.15 -15.62
N LEU A 165 -3.16 -13.41 -16.09
CA LEU A 165 -3.35 -12.04 -16.58
C LEU A 165 -4.23 -12.02 -17.83
N LYS A 166 -4.04 -12.96 -18.77
CA LYS A 166 -4.89 -13.09 -19.95
C LYS A 166 -6.34 -13.41 -19.58
N LYS A 167 -6.57 -14.39 -18.71
CA LYS A 167 -7.91 -14.72 -18.21
C LYS A 167 -8.57 -13.53 -17.53
N TRP A 168 -7.82 -12.75 -16.75
CA TRP A 168 -8.34 -11.54 -16.12
C TRP A 168 -8.66 -10.46 -17.15
N ALA A 169 -7.85 -10.29 -18.19
CA ALA A 169 -8.01 -9.30 -19.24
C ALA A 169 -9.24 -9.56 -20.13
N GLU A 170 -9.52 -10.82 -20.42
CA GLU A 170 -10.63 -11.27 -21.28
C GLU A 170 -12.01 -11.21 -20.60
N ARG A 171 -12.09 -10.81 -19.32
CA ARG A 171 -13.37 -10.67 -18.62
C ARG A 171 -14.23 -9.61 -19.30
N SER A 172 -15.48 -9.97 -19.62
CA SER A 172 -16.47 -9.04 -20.16
C SER A 172 -16.82 -7.96 -19.12
N ARG A 173 -16.39 -6.73 -19.36
CA ARG A 173 -16.58 -5.58 -18.45
C ARG A 173 -16.49 -4.24 -19.19
N HIS A 174 -17.02 -3.19 -18.57
CA HIS A 174 -16.91 -1.81 -19.07
C HIS A 174 -15.83 -0.98 -18.34
N TRP A 175 -15.41 -1.45 -17.17
CA TRP A 175 -14.34 -0.86 -16.38
C TRP A 175 -13.47 -2.00 -15.81
N PRO A 176 -12.15 -1.82 -15.69
CA PRO A 176 -11.38 -0.63 -16.05
C PRO A 176 -11.27 -0.44 -17.58
N PRO A 177 -10.91 0.78 -18.04
CA PRO A 177 -10.67 1.05 -19.46
C PRO A 177 -9.61 0.13 -20.06
N PHE A 178 -9.68 -0.10 -21.37
CA PHE A 178 -8.78 -1.01 -22.08
C PHE A 178 -7.30 -0.63 -21.91
N GLU A 179 -6.99 0.65 -21.84
CA GLU A 179 -5.63 1.18 -21.63
C GLU A 179 -5.08 0.74 -20.26
N VAL A 180 -5.93 0.76 -19.22
CA VAL A 180 -5.58 0.27 -17.88
C VAL A 180 -5.39 -1.24 -17.91
N VAL A 181 -6.26 -1.97 -18.61
CA VAL A 181 -6.13 -3.43 -18.76
C VAL A 181 -4.78 -3.80 -19.40
N ASN A 182 -4.39 -3.14 -20.49
CA ASN A 182 -3.12 -3.40 -21.16
C ASN A 182 -1.91 -3.07 -20.29
N LYS A 183 -1.95 -1.95 -19.56
CA LYS A 183 -0.89 -1.61 -18.61
C LYS A 183 -0.76 -2.67 -17.52
N VAL A 184 -1.88 -3.13 -16.94
CA VAL A 184 -1.88 -4.19 -15.92
C VAL A 184 -1.21 -5.45 -16.43
N ILE A 185 -1.51 -5.88 -17.66
CA ILE A 185 -0.85 -7.03 -18.28
C ILE A 185 0.66 -6.78 -18.44
N SER A 186 1.05 -5.58 -18.87
CA SER A 186 2.46 -5.24 -19.10
C SER A 186 3.32 -5.23 -17.83
N PHE A 187 2.72 -4.99 -16.65
CA PHE A 187 3.47 -5.01 -15.38
C PHE A 187 3.86 -6.42 -14.93
N GLY A 188 3.19 -7.46 -15.43
CA GLY A 188 3.42 -8.83 -14.98
C GLY A 188 2.91 -9.10 -13.56
N ALA A 189 3.52 -10.10 -12.90
CA ALA A 189 3.15 -10.52 -11.55
C ALA A 189 4.39 -10.71 -10.68
N CYS A 190 4.17 -10.82 -9.37
CA CYS A 190 5.19 -11.17 -8.39
C CYS A 190 4.69 -12.30 -7.49
N LEU A 191 5.61 -12.95 -6.80
CA LEU A 191 5.33 -13.96 -5.79
C LEU A 191 5.87 -13.49 -4.44
N SER A 192 5.00 -13.38 -3.44
CA SER A 192 5.38 -13.10 -2.06
C SER A 192 5.58 -14.40 -1.27
N PRO A 193 6.55 -14.46 -0.35
CA PRO A 193 6.88 -15.65 0.42
C PRO A 193 5.90 -15.83 1.58
N VAL A 194 4.67 -16.25 1.25
CA VAL A 194 3.63 -16.55 2.22
C VAL A 194 2.70 -17.63 1.70
N GLY A 195 2.59 -18.73 2.44
CA GLY A 195 1.69 -19.82 2.09
C GLY A 195 0.24 -19.60 2.49
N PHE A 196 -0.61 -20.50 2.01
CA PHE A 196 -2.01 -20.51 2.40
C PHE A 196 -2.13 -21.03 3.83
N LYS A 197 -2.87 -20.31 4.68
CA LYS A 197 -2.84 -20.49 6.14
C LYS A 197 -3.30 -21.89 6.57
N GLU A 198 -4.27 -22.46 5.86
CA GLU A 198 -4.84 -23.78 6.10
C GLU A 198 -4.10 -24.90 5.35
N SER A 199 -3.10 -24.58 4.53
CA SER A 199 -2.30 -25.59 3.82
C SER A 199 -1.33 -26.31 4.76
N PRO A 200 -1.23 -27.65 4.69
CA PRO A 200 -0.19 -28.40 5.40
C PRO A 200 1.22 -28.10 4.86
N HIS A 201 1.33 -27.61 3.62
CA HIS A 201 2.59 -27.29 2.95
C HIS A 201 2.84 -25.78 2.85
N ARG A 202 2.19 -24.98 3.70
CA ARG A 202 2.27 -23.51 3.66
C ARG A 202 3.70 -22.94 3.64
N HIS A 203 4.66 -23.65 4.24
CA HIS A 203 6.06 -23.21 4.32
C HIS A 203 6.80 -23.30 2.98
N LEU A 204 6.23 -24.01 2.00
CA LEU A 204 6.75 -24.14 0.63
C LEU A 204 5.90 -23.37 -0.39
N GLU A 205 4.86 -22.67 0.07
CA GLU A 205 3.88 -22.03 -0.79
C GLU A 205 4.13 -20.53 -0.93
N TRP A 206 4.05 -20.07 -2.17
CA TRP A 206 4.25 -18.71 -2.58
C TRP A 206 2.96 -18.12 -3.10
N ARG A 207 2.64 -16.90 -2.71
CA ARG A 207 1.38 -16.25 -3.09
C ARG A 207 1.61 -15.27 -4.22
N ILE A 208 0.86 -15.43 -5.30
CA ILE A 208 0.91 -14.46 -6.39
C ILE A 208 0.25 -13.15 -5.98
N CYS A 209 0.89 -12.06 -6.38
CA CYS A 209 0.47 -10.70 -6.15
C CYS A 209 0.70 -9.84 -7.41
N PHE A 210 -0.12 -8.81 -7.58
CA PHE A 210 -0.12 -7.96 -8.76
C PHE A 210 0.04 -6.50 -8.34
N ASN A 211 0.96 -6.19 -7.43
CA ASN A 211 1.02 -4.89 -6.74
C ASN A 211 0.95 -3.68 -7.68
N SER A 212 1.79 -3.63 -8.73
CA SER A 212 1.75 -2.55 -9.72
C SER A 212 0.45 -2.51 -10.52
N GLY A 213 -0.06 -3.68 -10.92
CA GLY A 213 -1.35 -3.80 -11.62
C GLY A 213 -2.52 -3.34 -10.76
N GLU A 214 -2.58 -3.76 -9.49
CA GLU A 214 -3.58 -3.33 -8.53
C GLU A 214 -3.51 -1.82 -8.30
N THR A 215 -2.32 -1.26 -8.17
CA THR A 215 -2.14 0.20 -8.04
C THR A 215 -2.67 0.92 -9.28
N GLU A 216 -2.39 0.45 -10.50
CA GLU A 216 -2.95 1.05 -11.73
C GLU A 216 -4.48 0.95 -11.79
N ILE A 217 -5.05 -0.18 -11.39
CA ILE A 217 -6.51 -0.35 -11.32
C ILE A 217 -7.10 0.62 -10.28
N MET A 218 -6.51 0.71 -9.09
CA MET A 218 -6.92 1.67 -8.06
C MET A 218 -6.81 3.12 -8.55
N ASN A 219 -5.79 3.42 -9.35
CA ASN A 219 -5.59 4.75 -9.93
C ASN A 219 -6.69 5.12 -10.94
N SER A 220 -7.35 4.13 -11.55
CA SER A 220 -8.44 4.31 -12.50
C SER A 220 -9.83 4.47 -11.87
N LEU A 221 -9.95 4.36 -10.54
CA LEU A 221 -11.18 4.65 -9.82
C LEU A 221 -11.48 6.15 -9.85
N SER A 222 -12.77 6.49 -9.93
CA SER A 222 -13.23 7.86 -9.78
C SER A 222 -13.01 8.38 -8.36
N ASP A 223 -12.97 9.71 -8.22
CA ASP A 223 -12.85 10.36 -6.92
C ASP A 223 -13.95 9.92 -5.93
N THR A 224 -15.18 9.76 -6.42
CA THR A 224 -16.31 9.27 -5.62
C THR A 224 -16.06 7.84 -5.13
N GLN A 225 -15.56 6.94 -5.99
CA GLN A 225 -15.25 5.55 -5.63
C GLN A 225 -14.13 5.46 -4.59
N LEU A 226 -13.07 6.26 -4.74
CA LEU A 226 -11.98 6.33 -3.76
C LEU A 226 -12.48 6.82 -2.40
N LYS A 227 -13.33 7.85 -2.37
CA LYS A 227 -13.96 8.35 -1.13
C LYS A 227 -14.86 7.28 -0.48
N ILE A 228 -15.58 6.48 -1.27
CA ILE A 228 -16.36 5.35 -0.75
C ILE A 228 -15.43 4.32 -0.11
N TYR A 229 -14.32 3.99 -0.76
CA TYR A 229 -13.32 3.06 -0.21
C TYR A 229 -12.74 3.58 1.12
N VAL A 230 -12.37 4.85 1.18
CA VAL A 230 -11.91 5.50 2.42
C VAL A 230 -12.97 5.39 3.51
N MET A 231 -14.24 5.72 3.22
CA MET A 231 -15.33 5.59 4.18
C MET A 231 -15.53 4.15 4.67
N LEU A 232 -15.48 3.16 3.78
CA LEU A 232 -15.57 1.75 4.16
C LEU A 232 -14.43 1.37 5.13
N LYS A 233 -13.20 1.81 4.86
CA LYS A 233 -12.07 1.57 5.77
C LYS A 233 -12.28 2.26 7.12
N MET A 234 -12.85 3.47 7.16
CA MET A 234 -13.13 4.20 8.41
C MET A 234 -14.17 3.45 9.24
N ILE A 235 -15.27 3.06 8.61
CA ILE A 235 -16.34 2.30 9.26
C ILE A 235 -15.80 1.00 9.83
N VAL A 236 -15.04 0.24 9.03
CA VAL A 236 -14.44 -1.00 9.51
C VAL A 236 -13.48 -0.73 10.66
N LYS A 237 -12.61 0.29 10.58
CA LYS A 237 -11.65 0.62 11.64
C LYS A 237 -12.30 1.07 12.95
N ASP A 238 -13.23 2.01 12.86
CA ASP A 238 -13.77 2.73 14.02
C ASP A 238 -14.98 2.02 14.63
N VAL A 239 -15.75 1.27 13.82
CA VAL A 239 -17.01 0.65 14.25
C VAL A 239 -16.90 -0.87 14.42
N LEU A 240 -16.21 -1.57 13.50
CA LEU A 240 -16.16 -3.05 13.50
C LEU A 240 -14.90 -3.63 14.13
N ARG A 241 -13.73 -3.08 13.80
CA ARG A 241 -12.39 -3.53 14.19
C ARG A 241 -11.92 -3.21 15.60
N PRO A 242 -12.56 -2.37 16.44
CA PRO A 242 -12.12 -2.24 17.82
C PRO A 242 -12.05 -3.61 18.57
N GLN A 243 -12.60 -4.68 17.98
CA GLN A 243 -12.65 -6.02 18.57
C GLN A 243 -11.95 -7.12 17.73
N HIS A 244 -11.79 -7.02 16.38
CA HIS A 244 -11.26 -8.12 15.53
C HIS A 244 -10.58 -7.68 14.21
N LYS A 245 -9.63 -8.48 13.68
CA LYS A 245 -8.83 -8.20 12.46
C LYS A 245 -9.29 -8.93 11.17
N GLU A 246 -10.42 -9.64 11.20
CA GLU A 246 -10.86 -10.56 10.14
C GLU A 246 -11.22 -9.89 8.80
N VAL A 247 -11.71 -8.65 8.83
CA VAL A 247 -11.96 -7.85 7.61
C VAL A 247 -10.80 -6.89 7.40
N THR A 248 -9.99 -7.14 6.37
CA THR A 248 -8.78 -6.37 6.05
C THR A 248 -9.05 -5.19 5.11
N SER A 249 -8.12 -4.23 5.03
CA SER A 249 -8.22 -3.12 4.07
C SER A 249 -8.18 -3.63 2.63
N TYR A 250 -7.54 -4.78 2.42
CA TYR A 250 -7.47 -5.49 1.16
C TYR A 250 -8.82 -6.13 0.77
N THR A 251 -9.57 -6.67 1.75
CA THR A 251 -10.95 -7.12 1.52
C THR A 251 -11.82 -5.97 1.01
N LEU A 252 -11.72 -4.81 1.67
CA LEU A 252 -12.46 -3.60 1.29
C LEU A 252 -12.02 -3.04 -0.07
N LYS A 253 -10.73 -3.14 -0.40
CA LYS A 253 -10.20 -2.78 -1.73
C LYS A 253 -10.93 -3.59 -2.80
N ASN A 254 -11.03 -4.90 -2.61
CA ASN A 254 -11.71 -5.76 -3.56
C ASN A 254 -13.22 -5.48 -3.65
N ILE A 255 -13.88 -5.09 -2.56
CA ILE A 255 -15.28 -4.66 -2.60
C ILE A 255 -15.47 -3.47 -3.55
N ILE A 256 -14.64 -2.42 -3.43
CA ILE A 256 -14.77 -1.24 -4.30
C ILE A 256 -14.41 -1.57 -5.75
N LEU A 257 -13.42 -2.43 -6.00
CA LEU A 257 -13.05 -2.85 -7.35
C LEU A 257 -14.19 -3.61 -8.05
N TRP A 258 -14.78 -4.60 -7.36
CA TRP A 258 -15.94 -5.31 -7.90
C TRP A 258 -17.15 -4.40 -8.06
N GLN A 259 -17.35 -3.44 -7.17
CA GLN A 259 -18.43 -2.46 -7.29
C GLN A 259 -18.22 -1.54 -8.51
N ALA A 260 -17.00 -1.08 -8.76
CA ALA A 260 -16.67 -0.28 -9.93
C ALA A 260 -16.88 -1.07 -11.23
N GLU A 261 -16.51 -2.35 -11.28
CA GLU A 261 -16.74 -3.20 -12.46
C GLU A 261 -18.24 -3.49 -12.70
N SER A 262 -19.04 -3.59 -11.63
CA SER A 262 -20.46 -3.99 -11.70
C SER A 262 -21.41 -2.93 -12.27
N TYR A 263 -20.99 -1.65 -12.30
CA TYR A 263 -21.89 -0.55 -12.61
C TYR A 263 -21.26 0.47 -13.57
N PRO A 264 -22.05 1.16 -14.41
CA PRO A 264 -21.55 2.24 -15.26
C PRO A 264 -20.86 3.34 -14.45
N GLN A 265 -19.68 3.79 -14.92
CA GLN A 265 -18.87 4.79 -14.22
C GLN A 265 -19.58 6.14 -14.04
N THR A 266 -20.49 6.48 -14.95
CA THR A 266 -21.27 7.72 -14.92
C THR A 266 -22.21 7.84 -13.71
N LEU A 267 -22.53 6.72 -13.05
CA LEU A 267 -23.41 6.73 -11.89
C LEU A 267 -22.69 7.13 -10.59
N PHE A 268 -21.35 7.02 -10.54
CA PHE A 268 -20.54 7.35 -9.38
C PHE A 268 -20.28 8.85 -9.28
N SER A 269 -21.26 9.55 -8.71
CA SER A 269 -21.20 10.99 -8.44
C SER A 269 -21.27 11.31 -6.95
N GLU A 270 -20.80 12.51 -6.58
CA GLU A 270 -20.91 13.00 -5.20
C GLU A 270 -22.37 13.05 -4.70
N ARG A 271 -23.33 13.36 -5.59
CA ARG A 271 -24.76 13.42 -5.25
C ARG A 271 -25.30 12.07 -4.76
N ASN A 272 -24.80 10.98 -5.35
CA ASN A 272 -25.23 9.62 -5.03
C ASN A 272 -24.24 8.89 -4.11
N PHE A 273 -23.36 9.62 -3.44
CA PHE A 273 -22.30 9.05 -2.61
C PHE A 273 -22.82 8.07 -1.55
N PHE A 274 -23.80 8.47 -0.75
CA PHE A 274 -24.34 7.63 0.32
C PHE A 274 -25.10 6.41 -0.19
N TYR A 275 -25.70 6.50 -1.38
CA TYR A 275 -26.28 5.34 -2.05
C TYR A 275 -25.18 4.32 -2.36
N TRP A 276 -24.07 4.75 -2.96
CA TRP A 276 -22.98 3.84 -3.29
C TRP A 276 -22.19 3.34 -2.07
N LEU A 277 -22.09 4.15 -1.01
CA LEU A 277 -21.55 3.69 0.27
C LEU A 277 -22.44 2.58 0.87
N ARG A 278 -23.77 2.74 0.81
CA ARG A 278 -24.72 1.70 1.23
C ARG A 278 -24.58 0.43 0.41
N GLU A 279 -24.39 0.53 -0.91
CA GLU A 279 -24.12 -0.63 -1.77
C GLU A 279 -22.81 -1.35 -1.37
N GLY A 280 -21.74 -0.58 -1.09
CA GLY A 280 -20.47 -1.13 -0.60
C GLY A 280 -20.61 -1.83 0.75
N LEU A 281 -21.38 -1.25 1.68
CA LEU A 281 -21.73 -1.87 2.96
C LEU A 281 -22.57 -3.15 2.79
N GLY A 282 -23.48 -3.17 1.81
CA GLY A 282 -24.24 -4.36 1.45
C GLY A 282 -23.33 -5.50 0.98
N LYS A 283 -22.36 -5.19 0.11
CA LYS A 283 -21.35 -6.17 -0.32
C LYS A 283 -20.50 -6.66 0.86
N LEU A 284 -20.09 -5.77 1.75
CA LEU A 284 -19.36 -6.14 2.97
C LEU A 284 -20.18 -7.06 3.88
N LYS A 285 -21.48 -6.76 4.07
CA LYS A 285 -22.40 -7.59 4.85
C LYS A 285 -22.51 -8.99 4.26
N ILE A 286 -22.67 -9.12 2.94
CA ILE A 286 -22.73 -10.43 2.26
C ILE A 286 -21.41 -11.18 2.43
N ALA A 287 -20.28 -10.50 2.26
CA ALA A 287 -18.95 -11.11 2.43
C ALA A 287 -18.74 -11.65 3.85
N ILE A 288 -19.15 -10.88 4.87
CA ILE A 288 -19.10 -11.32 6.27
C ILE A 288 -20.05 -12.51 6.51
N ALA A 289 -21.29 -12.45 6.02
CA ALA A 289 -22.29 -13.50 6.22
C ALA A 289 -21.86 -14.84 5.58
N THR A 290 -21.29 -14.77 4.39
CA THR A 290 -20.85 -15.95 3.61
C THR A 290 -19.41 -16.36 3.92
N LYS A 291 -18.66 -15.55 4.67
CA LYS A 291 -17.20 -15.66 4.83
C LYS A 291 -16.47 -15.79 3.49
N HIS A 292 -16.98 -15.08 2.48
CA HIS A 292 -16.51 -15.19 1.11
C HIS A 292 -16.38 -13.83 0.45
N MET A 293 -15.17 -13.52 -0.03
CA MET A 293 -14.90 -12.34 -0.85
C MET A 293 -13.93 -12.71 -1.96
N LYS A 294 -14.39 -12.66 -3.21
CA LYS A 294 -13.55 -12.96 -4.37
C LYS A 294 -12.43 -11.96 -4.52
N TYR A 295 -11.21 -12.46 -4.73
CA TYR A 295 -10.11 -11.61 -5.15
C TYR A 295 -10.34 -11.11 -6.59
N TYR A 296 -10.15 -9.81 -6.82
CA TYR A 296 -10.46 -9.15 -8.08
C TYR A 296 -9.58 -9.62 -9.25
N MET A 297 -8.31 -9.92 -8.98
CA MET A 297 -7.40 -10.45 -10.02
C MET A 297 -7.62 -11.95 -10.28
N ILE A 298 -7.99 -12.71 -9.23
CA ILE A 298 -8.20 -14.17 -9.30
C ILE A 298 -9.52 -14.51 -8.58
N PRO A 299 -10.67 -14.50 -9.29
CA PRO A 299 -11.98 -14.67 -8.65
C PRO A 299 -12.16 -15.99 -7.89
N GLU A 300 -11.39 -17.02 -8.23
CA GLU A 300 -11.38 -18.32 -7.55
C GLU A 300 -10.75 -18.26 -6.15
N ARG A 301 -9.93 -17.24 -5.87
CA ARG A 301 -9.29 -17.06 -4.56
C ARG A 301 -10.22 -16.29 -3.61
N ASN A 302 -10.62 -16.93 -2.52
CA ASN A 302 -11.39 -16.29 -1.46
C ASN A 302 -10.47 -15.55 -0.48
N LEU A 303 -10.68 -14.23 -0.33
CA LEU A 303 -9.93 -13.37 0.59
C LEU A 303 -10.37 -13.51 2.06
N MET A 304 -11.54 -14.10 2.30
CA MET A 304 -12.06 -14.37 3.64
C MET A 304 -11.96 -15.85 4.01
N GLU A 305 -11.21 -16.63 3.22
CA GLU A 305 -10.87 -18.00 3.57
C GLU A 305 -10.09 -18.00 4.90
N GLY A 306 -10.42 -18.94 5.78
CA GLY A 306 -9.83 -18.96 7.13
C GLY A 306 -10.41 -17.95 8.12
N CYS A 307 -11.47 -17.20 7.76
CA CYS A 307 -12.12 -16.22 8.62
C CYS A 307 -12.69 -16.86 9.90
N ARG A 308 -12.17 -16.42 11.06
CA ARG A 308 -12.47 -17.01 12.38
C ARG A 308 -13.57 -16.29 13.15
N LEU A 309 -14.35 -15.42 12.50
CA LEU A 309 -15.51 -14.79 13.14
C LEU A 309 -16.46 -15.85 13.70
N ARG A 310 -16.74 -15.75 15.01
CA ARG A 310 -17.72 -16.60 15.69
C ARG A 310 -19.13 -16.20 15.27
N PRO A 311 -20.12 -17.11 15.32
CA PRO A 311 -21.50 -16.81 14.89
C PRO A 311 -22.14 -15.59 15.57
N ASN A 312 -21.86 -15.39 16.87
CA ASN A 312 -22.36 -14.22 17.61
C ASN A 312 -21.73 -12.90 17.14
N GLN A 313 -20.42 -12.88 16.87
CA GLN A 313 -19.69 -11.72 16.34
C GLN A 313 -20.15 -11.39 14.93
N GLN A 314 -20.28 -12.43 14.09
CA GLN A 314 -20.78 -12.31 12.73
C GLN A 314 -22.18 -11.67 12.72
N SER A 315 -23.09 -12.18 13.56
CA SER A 315 -24.45 -11.65 13.70
C SER A 315 -24.45 -10.19 14.18
N LYS A 316 -23.61 -9.86 15.17
CA LYS A 316 -23.44 -8.49 15.67
C LYS A 316 -22.95 -7.54 14.56
N TRP A 317 -21.92 -7.93 13.81
CA TRP A 317 -21.40 -7.12 12.71
C TRP A 317 -22.44 -6.92 11.61
N ILE A 318 -23.18 -7.97 11.26
CA ILE A 318 -24.27 -7.88 10.28
C ILE A 318 -25.37 -6.92 10.75
N SER A 319 -25.74 -6.97 12.03
CA SER A 319 -26.72 -6.03 12.62
C SER A 319 -26.23 -4.59 12.52
N VAL A 320 -25.02 -4.32 12.99
CA VAL A 320 -24.41 -2.98 12.97
C VAL A 320 -24.30 -2.43 11.54
N ILE A 321 -23.88 -3.25 10.57
CA ILE A 321 -23.83 -2.84 9.16
C ILE A 321 -25.25 -2.55 8.63
N THR A 322 -26.23 -3.38 8.99
CA THR A 322 -27.62 -3.19 8.56
C THR A 322 -28.21 -1.89 9.11
N GLU A 323 -27.94 -1.55 10.38
CA GLU A 323 -28.31 -0.24 10.95
C GLU A 323 -27.66 0.91 10.18
N MET A 324 -26.34 0.86 9.97
CA MET A 324 -25.59 1.91 9.26
C MET A 324 -26.11 2.12 7.82
N MET A 325 -26.50 1.05 7.13
CA MET A 325 -27.10 1.13 5.79
C MET A 325 -28.42 1.92 5.78
N ASN A 326 -29.11 2.06 6.91
CA ASN A 326 -30.37 2.79 7.05
C ASN A 326 -30.19 4.22 7.58
N GLU A 327 -28.98 4.60 8.01
CA GLU A 327 -28.69 5.91 8.62
C GLU A 327 -28.40 7.02 7.60
N GLY A 328 -28.09 6.65 6.36
CA GLY A 328 -27.70 7.61 5.33
C GLY A 328 -26.53 8.49 5.80
N PRO A 329 -26.61 9.83 5.68
CA PRO A 329 -25.54 10.73 6.11
C PRO A 329 -25.20 10.68 7.61
N ARG A 330 -26.13 10.24 8.46
CA ARG A 330 -25.90 10.18 9.93
C ARG A 330 -24.79 9.22 10.32
N ILE A 331 -24.42 8.29 9.43
CA ILE A 331 -23.29 7.35 9.62
C ILE A 331 -21.98 8.07 9.99
N ILE A 332 -21.79 9.31 9.50
CA ILE A 332 -20.60 10.11 9.79
C ILE A 332 -20.45 10.37 11.29
N LEU A 333 -21.56 10.49 12.03
CA LEU A 333 -21.55 10.71 13.47
C LEU A 333 -21.08 9.48 14.26
N ARG A 334 -21.10 8.27 13.66
CA ARG A 334 -20.55 7.06 14.28
C ARG A 334 -19.03 6.96 14.16
N LEU A 335 -18.40 7.78 13.31
CA LEU A 335 -16.97 7.75 13.06
C LEU A 335 -16.25 8.67 14.03
N GLU A 336 -15.65 8.10 15.08
CA GLU A 336 -15.14 8.85 16.23
C GLU A 336 -14.19 9.98 15.84
N LYS A 337 -13.28 9.74 14.88
CA LYS A 337 -12.36 10.77 14.39
C LYS A 337 -13.08 11.95 13.73
N ILE A 338 -14.09 11.68 12.91
CA ILE A 338 -14.85 12.73 12.24
C ILE A 338 -15.77 13.43 13.23
N ARG A 339 -16.44 12.67 14.10
CA ARG A 339 -17.28 13.20 15.17
C ARG A 339 -16.53 14.22 16.03
N LYS A 340 -15.32 13.87 16.49
CA LYS A 340 -14.45 14.81 17.23
C LYS A 340 -14.09 16.04 16.43
N ALA A 341 -13.74 15.86 15.15
CA ALA A 341 -13.31 16.97 14.30
C ALA A 341 -14.46 17.94 13.96
N VAL A 342 -15.67 17.42 13.71
CA VAL A 342 -16.89 18.20 13.43
C VAL A 342 -17.39 18.92 14.68
N ILE A 343 -17.34 18.29 15.86
CA ILE A 343 -17.79 18.91 17.11
C ILE A 343 -16.82 20.00 17.56
N ALA A 344 -15.50 19.77 17.42
CA ALA A 344 -14.51 20.71 17.88
C ALA A 344 -14.42 21.95 16.98
N TYR A 345 -14.57 21.80 15.66
CA TYR A 345 -14.27 22.88 14.71
C TYR A 345 -15.11 22.76 13.40
N PRO A 346 -16.32 23.34 13.32
CA PRO A 346 -17.19 23.20 12.15
C PRO A 346 -16.73 23.96 10.88
N GLU A 347 -16.09 25.13 11.03
CA GLU A 347 -15.56 25.98 9.94
C GLU A 347 -14.14 25.59 9.40
N PRO A 348 -13.17 25.06 10.20
CA PRO A 348 -11.78 24.88 9.78
C PRO A 348 -11.40 23.55 9.09
N LEU A 349 -12.28 22.55 9.00
CA LEU A 349 -11.91 21.22 8.48
C LEU A 349 -11.30 21.26 7.08
N MET A 350 -11.81 22.15 6.22
CA MET A 350 -11.27 22.34 4.87
C MET A 350 -9.89 23.01 4.90
N TRP A 351 -9.68 23.97 5.79
CA TRP A 351 -8.41 24.68 5.95
C TRP A 351 -7.32 23.74 6.47
N TYR A 352 -7.58 23.00 7.55
CA TYR A 352 -6.65 22.01 8.09
C TYR A 352 -6.31 20.92 7.05
N SER A 353 -7.30 20.45 6.29
CA SER A 353 -7.07 19.48 5.21
C SER A 353 -6.16 20.03 4.11
N LYS A 354 -6.30 21.31 3.74
CA LYS A 354 -5.49 21.95 2.71
C LYS A 354 -4.04 22.14 3.19
N MET A 355 -3.84 22.73 4.37
CA MET A 355 -2.50 22.95 4.93
C MET A 355 -1.73 21.66 5.15
N ARG A 356 -2.42 20.64 5.68
CA ARG A 356 -1.85 19.30 5.81
C ARG A 356 -1.35 18.76 4.48
N THR A 357 -2.16 18.91 3.44
CA THR A 357 -1.81 18.46 2.09
C THR A 357 -0.55 19.17 1.59
N GLU A 358 -0.46 20.48 1.77
CA GLU A 358 0.71 21.28 1.35
C GLU A 358 1.99 20.86 2.10
N LEU A 359 1.93 20.71 3.42
CA LEU A 359 3.06 20.25 4.23
C LEU A 359 3.54 18.86 3.80
N GLU A 360 2.61 17.93 3.59
CA GLU A 360 2.95 16.57 3.21
C GLU A 360 3.54 16.48 1.79
N MET A 361 3.11 17.35 0.88
CA MET A 361 3.74 17.48 -0.44
C MET A 361 5.18 17.98 -0.33
N LEU A 362 5.42 19.01 0.49
CA LEU A 362 6.77 19.51 0.75
C LEU A 362 7.67 18.43 1.35
N MET A 363 7.14 17.59 2.25
CA MET A 363 7.88 16.44 2.80
C MET A 363 8.29 15.45 1.71
N LEU A 364 7.34 15.03 0.86
CA LEU A 364 7.62 14.08 -0.22
C LEU A 364 8.62 14.62 -1.24
N GLU A 365 8.51 15.90 -1.60
CA GLU A 365 9.45 16.57 -2.50
C GLU A 365 10.84 16.69 -1.87
N GLY A 366 10.92 17.01 -0.58
CA GLY A 366 12.16 17.03 0.18
C GLY A 366 12.86 15.67 0.20
N MET A 367 12.13 14.58 0.42
CA MET A 367 12.67 13.22 0.39
C MET A 367 13.27 12.85 -0.98
N VAL A 368 12.58 13.20 -2.06
CA VAL A 368 13.06 12.95 -3.43
C VAL A 368 14.35 13.75 -3.69
N ARG A 369 14.39 15.03 -3.31
CA ARG A 369 15.58 15.89 -3.46
C ARG A 369 16.77 15.40 -2.62
N GLN A 370 16.53 14.95 -1.40
CA GLN A 370 17.56 14.43 -0.51
C GLN A 370 18.26 13.20 -1.11
N HIS A 371 17.50 12.26 -1.68
CA HIS A 371 18.07 11.07 -2.30
C HIS A 371 18.85 11.38 -3.58
N LEU A 372 18.38 12.36 -4.38
CA LEU A 372 19.15 12.89 -5.51
C LEU A 372 20.48 13.50 -5.06
N PHE A 373 20.47 14.28 -3.97
CA PHE A 373 21.67 14.91 -3.42
C PHE A 373 22.69 13.91 -2.85
N LEU A 374 22.21 12.85 -2.20
CA LEU A 374 23.06 11.74 -1.69
C LEU A 374 23.65 10.87 -2.82
N GLY A 375 23.02 10.84 -4.01
CA GLY A 375 23.53 10.11 -5.17
C GLY A 375 24.62 10.84 -5.96
N GLU A 376 24.78 12.16 -5.78
CA GLU A 376 25.75 12.98 -6.51
C GLU A 376 27.04 13.27 -5.74
N ASN A 377 27.09 13.04 -4.43
CA ASN A 377 28.28 13.32 -3.61
C ASN A 377 28.55 12.18 -2.59
N ASP A 378 29.74 11.56 -2.69
CA ASP A 378 30.34 10.81 -1.58
C ASP A 378 30.76 11.81 -0.49
N PHE A 379 29.87 12.19 0.43
CA PHE A 379 30.28 12.97 1.60
C PHE A 379 29.45 12.70 2.85
N VAL A 380 30.19 12.60 3.97
CA VAL A 380 29.73 12.57 5.35
C VAL A 380 28.86 13.81 5.62
N SER A 381 27.54 13.66 5.67
CA SER A 381 26.67 14.70 6.21
C SER A 381 26.82 14.72 7.73
N ASN A 382 27.11 15.90 8.31
CA ASN A 382 27.10 16.07 9.77
C ASN A 382 25.75 15.62 10.34
N GLU A 383 25.77 14.76 11.37
CA GLU A 383 24.59 14.22 12.07
C GLU A 383 23.56 15.30 12.48
N ASN A 384 24.00 16.54 12.66
CA ASN A 384 23.17 17.66 13.08
C ASN A 384 22.11 18.07 12.04
N ASP A 385 22.43 18.21 10.75
CA ASP A 385 21.46 18.69 9.74
C ASP A 385 20.37 17.62 9.46
N MET A 386 20.77 16.35 9.51
CA MET A 386 19.87 15.20 9.45
C MET A 386 18.93 15.16 10.66
N SER A 387 19.45 15.34 11.87
CA SER A 387 18.64 15.34 13.10
C SER A 387 17.58 16.45 13.12
N VAL A 388 17.84 17.58 12.45
CA VAL A 388 16.99 18.76 12.47
C VAL A 388 15.82 18.63 11.50
N ILE A 389 16.07 18.12 10.28
CA ILE A 389 15.00 17.74 9.35
C ILE A 389 14.16 16.61 9.96
N GLU A 390 14.81 15.61 10.55
CA GLU A 390 14.15 14.50 11.27
C GLU A 390 13.28 14.97 12.45
N HIS A 391 13.77 15.93 13.26
CA HIS A 391 13.00 16.50 14.36
C HIS A 391 11.78 17.29 13.85
N LEU A 392 11.92 18.03 12.74
CA LEU A 392 10.80 18.70 12.07
C LEU A 392 9.76 17.68 11.58
N MET A 393 10.21 16.57 10.98
CA MET A 393 9.37 15.47 10.46
C MET A 393 8.56 14.76 11.57
N LEU A 394 9.20 14.49 12.72
CA LEU A 394 8.54 13.90 13.91
C LEU A 394 7.58 14.88 14.60
N THR A 395 7.92 16.16 14.62
CA THR A 395 7.11 17.22 15.23
C THR A 395 5.84 17.46 14.41
N LEU A 396 5.96 17.63 13.09
CA LEU A 396 4.83 17.89 12.18
C LEU A 396 3.87 16.69 12.05
N SER A 397 4.38 15.46 12.05
CA SER A 397 3.54 14.25 12.02
C SER A 397 2.69 14.08 13.29
N ARG A 398 3.18 14.55 14.44
CA ARG A 398 2.47 14.53 15.74
C ARG A 398 1.47 15.67 15.90
N MET A 399 1.61 16.77 15.15
CA MET A 399 0.68 17.90 15.15
C MET A 399 -0.71 17.56 14.60
N CYS A 400 -0.87 16.43 13.89
CA CYS A 400 -2.16 15.96 13.37
C CYS A 400 -3.21 15.56 14.45
N VAL A 401 -2.92 15.70 15.75
CA VAL A 401 -3.77 15.21 16.86
C VAL A 401 -3.92 16.19 18.03
N LEU A 402 -3.35 17.40 18.00
CA LEU A 402 -3.23 18.24 19.20
C LEU A 402 -4.11 19.49 19.16
N SER A 403 -4.46 20.00 20.35
CA SER A 403 -5.22 21.24 20.55
C SER A 403 -4.34 22.49 20.41
N ASP A 404 -4.98 23.64 20.17
CA ASP A 404 -4.34 24.92 19.79
C ASP A 404 -3.19 25.37 20.71
N ASN A 405 -3.25 25.11 22.01
CA ASN A 405 -2.17 25.51 22.94
C ASN A 405 -0.84 24.78 22.70
N ILE A 406 -0.87 23.56 22.14
CA ILE A 406 0.34 22.79 21.84
C ILE A 406 0.80 23.03 20.40
N ILE A 407 -0.14 23.33 19.49
CA ILE A 407 0.16 23.71 18.10
C ILE A 407 0.95 25.01 18.06
N GLY A 408 0.60 26.02 18.86
CA GLY A 408 1.32 27.30 18.93
C GLY A 408 2.79 27.15 19.34
N GLU A 409 3.08 26.34 20.36
CA GLU A 409 4.46 26.08 20.82
C GLU A 409 5.26 25.25 19.81
N LEU A 410 4.64 24.24 19.18
CA LEU A 410 5.30 23.42 18.17
C LEU A 410 5.55 24.19 16.86
N LEU A 411 4.66 25.12 16.49
CA LEU A 411 4.84 26.02 15.35
C LEU A 411 5.95 27.03 15.57
N ALA A 412 6.04 27.62 16.77
CA ALA A 412 7.14 28.50 17.13
C ALA A 412 8.50 27.78 17.00
N ARG A 413 8.56 26.52 17.44
CA ARG A 413 9.77 25.67 17.35
C ARG A 413 10.09 25.24 15.92
N ALA A 414 9.07 24.91 15.13
CA ALA A 414 9.25 24.60 13.70
C ALA A 414 9.73 25.82 12.90
N LEU A 415 9.28 27.03 13.24
CA LEU A 415 9.72 28.29 12.65
C LEU A 415 11.20 28.56 12.96
N GLU A 416 11.63 28.41 14.22
CA GLU A 416 13.03 28.53 14.66
C GLU A 416 13.95 27.55 13.91
N ILE A 417 13.48 26.31 13.74
CA ILE A 417 14.24 25.26 13.06
C ILE A 417 14.37 25.57 11.56
N VAL A 418 13.28 25.95 10.89
CA VAL A 418 13.31 26.31 9.46
C VAL A 418 14.22 27.52 9.20
N GLN A 419 14.22 28.51 10.10
CA GLN A 419 15.13 29.66 10.02
C GLN A 419 16.60 29.22 10.17
N THR A 420 16.88 28.26 11.05
CA THR A 420 18.22 27.72 11.26
C THR A 420 18.70 26.88 10.07
N ILE A 421 17.82 26.05 9.48
CA ILE A 421 18.10 25.28 8.26
C ILE A 421 18.37 26.20 7.07
N ALA A 422 17.55 27.23 6.87
CA ALA A 422 17.72 28.21 5.79
C ALA A 422 19.04 28.98 5.89
N PHE A 423 19.49 29.25 7.12
CA PHE A 423 20.78 29.89 7.41
C PHE A 423 21.98 28.96 7.12
N ASN A 424 21.87 27.66 7.45
CA ASN A 424 22.98 26.71 7.34
C ASN A 424 23.15 26.07 5.95
N LEU A 425 22.05 25.86 5.20
CA LEU A 425 22.06 25.11 3.93
C LEU A 425 22.16 25.99 2.67
N ASN A 426 22.25 27.31 2.81
CA ASN A 426 22.34 28.27 1.69
C ASN A 426 21.26 28.06 0.60
N VAL A 427 20.08 27.58 1.00
CA VAL A 427 18.93 27.33 0.11
C VAL A 427 18.44 28.67 -0.40
N SER A 428 18.17 28.79 -1.71
CA SER A 428 17.67 30.03 -2.31
C SER A 428 16.47 30.56 -1.51
N SER A 429 16.51 31.84 -1.14
CA SER A 429 15.58 32.53 -0.23
C SER A 429 14.09 32.32 -0.52
N LEU A 430 13.72 31.91 -1.74
CA LEU A 430 12.35 31.66 -2.17
C LEU A 430 11.67 30.50 -1.43
N ASP A 431 12.36 29.35 -1.24
CA ASP A 431 11.77 28.16 -0.61
C ASP A 431 11.59 28.36 0.91
N ALA A 432 12.56 29.01 1.55
CA ALA A 432 12.48 29.41 2.95
C ALA A 432 11.40 30.48 3.20
N CYS A 433 11.28 31.48 2.32
CA CYS A 433 10.22 32.49 2.40
C CYS A 433 8.81 31.89 2.24
N MET A 434 8.66 30.86 1.41
CA MET A 434 7.36 30.22 1.20
C MET A 434 6.93 29.42 2.44
N ILE A 435 7.86 28.67 3.06
CA ILE A 435 7.61 27.97 4.33
C ILE A 435 7.37 28.97 5.47
N LEU A 436 8.14 30.06 5.54
CA LEU A 436 7.95 31.13 6.53
C LEU A 436 6.62 31.88 6.33
N GLN A 437 6.15 32.08 5.09
CA GLN A 437 4.83 32.66 4.82
C GLN A 437 3.69 31.72 5.20
N ILE A 438 3.86 30.41 4.99
CA ILE A 438 2.90 29.40 5.42
C ILE A 438 2.83 29.41 6.95
N LEU A 439 3.97 29.35 7.65
CA LEU A 439 4.03 29.36 9.11
C LEU A 439 3.57 30.70 9.72
N TYR A 440 3.89 31.84 9.10
CA TYR A 440 3.41 33.17 9.53
C TYR A 440 1.88 33.28 9.41
N ARG A 441 1.28 32.72 8.36
CA ARG A 441 -0.19 32.64 8.21
C ARG A 441 -0.85 31.60 9.12
N MET A 442 -0.10 30.72 9.77
CA MET A 442 -0.61 29.85 10.84
C MET A 442 -0.65 30.54 12.20
N LEU A 443 0.13 31.61 12.37
CA LEU A 443 0.26 32.40 13.61
C LEU A 443 -0.68 33.61 13.65
N SER A 444 -1.15 34.09 12.49
CA SER A 444 -2.10 35.20 12.31
C SER A 444 -3.51 34.70 12.02
#